data_AF-A0A8H3U3N9-F1
#
_entry.id   AF-A0A8H3U3N9-F1
#
_cell.length_a   1.000
_cell.length_b   1.000
_cell.length_c   1.000
_cell.angle_alpha   90.00
_cell.angle_beta   90.00
_cell.angle_gamma   90.00
#
_symmetry.space_group_name_H-M   'P 1'
#
loop_
_entity.id
_entity.type
_entity.pdbx_description
1 polymer ?
#
loop_
_entity_poly.entity_id
_entity_poly.type
_entity_poly.pdbx_seq_one_letter_code
_entity_poly.pdbx_strand_id
1 'polypeptide(L)'
;MSQLSPNTSISFCTKLLCYLGPPLIILLTYSASPQAALLTPLAFVPSTLFHPYLKRINKVGSSCRGEPEPLIWTYTSAGTVGPAGVAITQLIIYSFFYLLKTLADSSPSSSRNSIFNIVTSFIATALVEEVARVLPLIYARRRCSAESRKPGNRAYIYYILAGLLGLDLAQSITWLTRIYADGQETFPEILLLLSTRIAIGASGSRLRGTSTALRAIRKYHLGERLSW
;
A
#
# COMPACT_ATOMS: atom_id res chain seq x y z
N MET A 1 -21.79 -15.47 -34.14
CA MET A 1 -21.79 -14.03 -33.79
C MET A 1 -20.96 -13.83 -32.53
N SER A 2 -19.73 -13.33 -32.65
CA SER A 2 -18.91 -12.96 -31.50
C SER A 2 -19.55 -11.74 -30.83
N GLN A 3 -20.15 -11.92 -29.66
CA GLN A 3 -20.52 -10.79 -28.82
C GLN A 3 -19.25 -9.97 -28.58
N LEU A 4 -19.24 -8.74 -29.10
CA LEU A 4 -18.26 -7.73 -28.74
C LEU A 4 -18.23 -7.70 -27.22
N SER A 5 -17.07 -8.02 -26.62
CA SER A 5 -16.88 -7.88 -25.18
C SER A 5 -17.43 -6.51 -24.78
N PRO A 6 -18.36 -6.43 -23.81
CA PRO A 6 -18.91 -5.16 -23.38
C PRO A 6 -17.72 -4.28 -23.04
N ASN A 7 -17.58 -3.19 -23.79
CA ASN A 7 -16.54 -2.20 -23.57
C ASN A 7 -16.64 -1.80 -22.10
N THR A 8 -15.71 -2.28 -21.28
CA THR A 8 -15.59 -1.90 -19.88
C THR A 8 -15.11 -0.46 -19.85
N SER A 9 -16.05 0.46 -20.08
CA SER A 9 -15.82 1.88 -20.05
C SER A 9 -15.50 2.26 -18.60
N ILE A 10 -14.20 2.37 -18.32
CA ILE A 10 -13.69 2.91 -17.07
C ILE A 10 -14.37 4.26 -16.80
N SER A 11 -14.83 4.48 -15.57
CA SER A 11 -15.48 5.74 -15.20
C SER A 11 -14.58 6.95 -15.46
N PHE A 12 -15.21 8.11 -15.70
CA PHE A 12 -14.49 9.36 -15.91
C PHE A 12 -13.56 9.70 -14.74
N CYS A 13 -14.03 9.50 -13.50
CA CYS A 13 -13.23 9.71 -12.29
C CYS A 13 -11.95 8.87 -12.28
N THR A 14 -12.05 7.60 -12.65
CA THR A 14 -10.88 6.71 -12.71
C THR A 14 -9.91 7.13 -13.81
N LYS A 15 -10.41 7.57 -14.98
CA LYS A 15 -9.55 8.13 -16.04
C LYS A 15 -8.84 9.38 -15.55
N LEU A 16 -9.57 10.32 -14.94
CA LEU A 16 -9.03 11.55 -14.38
C LEU A 16 -7.94 11.26 -13.34
N LEU A 17 -8.19 10.30 -12.45
CA LEU A 17 -7.24 9.86 -11.44
C LEU A 17 -5.97 9.26 -12.07
N CYS A 18 -6.08 8.46 -13.13
CA CYS A 18 -4.92 7.91 -13.83
C CYS A 18 -4.09 9.00 -14.55
N TYR A 19 -4.74 10.01 -15.12
CA TYR A 19 -4.06 11.10 -15.84
C TYR A 19 -3.47 12.16 -14.91
N LEU A 20 -4.21 12.55 -13.86
CA LEU A 20 -3.81 13.63 -12.94
C LEU A 20 -3.06 13.13 -11.71
N GLY A 21 -3.27 11.87 -11.29
CA GLY A 21 -2.66 11.32 -10.09
C GLY A 21 -1.13 11.42 -10.07
N PRO A 22 -0.41 10.86 -11.06
CA PRO A 22 1.04 10.93 -11.08
C PRO A 22 1.60 12.38 -11.16
N PRO A 23 1.10 13.27 -12.04
CA PRO A 23 1.52 14.68 -12.04
C PRO A 23 1.28 15.38 -10.70
N LEU A 24 0.14 15.12 -10.05
CA LEU A 24 -0.20 15.73 -8.77
C LEU A 24 0.73 15.23 -7.66
N ILE A 25 1.07 13.94 -7.65
CA ILE A 25 2.06 13.37 -6.73
C ILE A 25 3.43 14.01 -6.92
N ILE A 26 3.87 14.19 -8.17
CA ILE A 26 5.15 14.85 -8.48
C ILE A 26 5.12 16.30 -7.99
N LEU A 27 4.02 17.03 -8.23
CA LEU A 27 3.86 18.41 -7.80
C LEU A 27 3.84 18.55 -6.27
N LEU A 28 3.13 17.65 -5.57
CA LEU A 28 3.16 17.59 -4.11
C LEU A 28 4.57 17.27 -3.60
N THR A 29 5.26 16.33 -4.23
CA THR A 29 6.63 15.98 -3.85
C THR A 29 7.59 17.13 -4.10
N TYR A 30 7.40 17.88 -5.19
CA TYR A 30 8.17 19.09 -5.51
C TYR A 30 7.99 20.18 -4.46
N SER A 31 6.75 20.37 -3.95
CA SER A 31 6.48 21.32 -2.88
C SER A 31 7.18 20.97 -1.56
N ALA A 32 7.46 19.68 -1.32
CA ALA A 32 8.21 19.22 -0.16
C ALA A 32 9.73 19.25 -0.40
N SER A 33 10.19 18.78 -1.56
CA SER A 33 11.59 18.84 -2.00
C SER A 33 11.70 18.72 -3.53
N PRO A 34 12.28 19.72 -4.21
CA PRO A 34 12.51 19.67 -5.66
C PRO A 34 13.35 18.48 -6.12
N GLN A 35 14.33 18.07 -5.31
CA GLN A 35 15.21 16.94 -5.62
C GLN A 35 14.45 15.60 -5.48
N ALA A 36 13.60 15.47 -4.46
CA ALA A 36 12.73 14.30 -4.32
C ALA A 36 11.76 14.16 -5.50
N ALA A 37 11.28 15.28 -6.05
CA ALA A 37 10.38 15.28 -7.21
C ALA A 37 11.03 14.66 -8.46
N LEU A 38 12.34 14.88 -8.68
CA LEU A 38 13.07 14.29 -9.79
C LEU A 38 13.17 12.77 -9.70
N LEU A 39 13.24 12.22 -8.47
CA LEU A 39 13.29 10.76 -8.24
C LEU A 39 11.91 10.12 -8.08
N THR A 40 10.85 10.91 -7.95
CA THR A 40 9.48 10.42 -7.77
C THR A 40 9.02 9.47 -8.88
N PRO A 41 9.34 9.69 -10.18
CA PRO A 41 9.03 8.73 -11.24
C PRO A 41 9.60 7.32 -11.01
N LEU A 42 10.75 7.20 -10.34
CA LEU A 42 11.35 5.89 -10.02
C LEU A 42 10.51 5.11 -9.01
N ALA A 43 9.79 5.78 -8.12
CA ALA A 43 8.87 5.14 -7.17
C ALA A 43 7.69 4.45 -7.88
N PHE A 44 7.35 4.84 -9.11
CA PHE A 44 6.32 4.18 -9.92
C PHE A 44 6.82 2.93 -10.67
N VAL A 45 8.13 2.66 -10.69
CA VAL A 45 8.71 1.51 -11.43
C VAL A 45 8.07 0.17 -11.04
N PRO A 46 7.87 -0.17 -9.75
CA PRO A 46 7.20 -1.43 -9.39
C PRO A 46 5.79 -1.54 -9.95
N SER A 47 5.05 -0.42 -9.96
CA SER A 47 3.68 -0.36 -10.48
C SER A 47 3.63 -0.51 -12.00
N THR A 48 4.57 0.12 -12.71
CA THR A 48 4.66 0.03 -14.18
C THR A 48 5.13 -1.36 -14.65
N LEU A 49 6.06 -1.99 -13.94
CA LEU A 49 6.51 -3.37 -14.22
C LEU A 49 5.42 -4.41 -13.93
N PHE A 50 4.50 -4.11 -13.01
CA PHE A 50 3.39 -5.00 -12.69
C PHE A 50 2.32 -5.04 -13.80
N HIS A 51 2.14 -3.95 -14.55
CA HIS A 51 1.15 -3.88 -15.63
C HIS A 51 1.33 -4.96 -16.73
N PRO A 52 2.52 -5.17 -17.34
CA PRO A 52 2.70 -6.22 -18.34
C PRO A 52 2.54 -7.62 -17.74
N TYR A 53 2.90 -7.82 -16.46
CA TYR A 53 2.66 -9.06 -15.75
C TYR A 53 1.16 -9.35 -15.61
N LEU A 54 0.37 -8.37 -15.17
CA LEU A 54 -1.09 -8.47 -15.09
C LEU A 54 -1.72 -8.76 -16.45
N LYS A 55 -1.24 -8.08 -17.51
CA LYS A 55 -1.68 -8.30 -18.90
C LYS A 55 -1.40 -9.74 -19.37
N ARG A 56 -0.24 -10.31 -19.03
CA ARG A 56 0.10 -11.71 -19.36
C ARG A 56 -0.83 -12.70 -18.67
N ILE A 57 -1.08 -12.54 -17.37
CA ILE A 57 -1.96 -13.48 -16.64
C ILE A 57 -3.40 -13.36 -17.13
N ASN A 58 -3.87 -12.15 -17.43
CA ASN A 58 -5.22 -11.93 -17.98
C ASN A 58 -5.45 -12.59 -19.34
N LYS A 59 -4.40 -12.84 -20.14
CA LYS A 59 -4.52 -13.58 -21.41
C LYS A 59 -4.77 -15.08 -21.23
N VAL A 60 -4.33 -15.67 -20.11
CA VAL A 60 -4.34 -17.13 -19.90
C VAL A 60 -5.68 -17.64 -19.32
N GLY A 61 -6.47 -16.79 -18.68
CA GLY A 61 -7.80 -17.16 -18.17
C GLY A 61 -8.81 -16.03 -18.32
N SER A 62 -9.86 -16.26 -19.13
CA SER A 62 -10.93 -15.27 -19.38
C SER A 62 -11.95 -15.19 -18.25
N SER A 63 -12.08 -16.24 -17.45
CA SER A 63 -13.20 -16.39 -16.52
C SER A 63 -13.10 -15.55 -15.24
N CYS A 64 -11.92 -15.01 -14.88
CA CYS A 64 -11.71 -14.29 -13.62
C CYS A 64 -10.64 -13.19 -13.71
N ARG A 65 -10.90 -12.15 -14.52
CA ARG A 65 -10.09 -10.93 -14.54
C ARG A 65 -10.54 -9.99 -13.41
N GLY A 66 -9.59 -9.38 -12.70
CA GLY A 66 -9.93 -8.24 -11.84
C GLY A 66 -10.41 -7.08 -12.71
N GLU A 67 -11.52 -6.46 -12.36
CA GLU A 67 -12.02 -5.28 -13.07
C GLU A 67 -10.99 -4.14 -12.93
N PRO A 68 -10.64 -3.43 -14.02
CA PRO A 68 -9.57 -2.43 -13.99
C PRO A 68 -9.90 -1.28 -13.03
N GLU A 69 -11.15 -0.85 -12.98
CA GLU A 69 -11.56 0.28 -12.16
C GLU A 69 -11.45 0.00 -10.64
N PRO A 70 -12.00 -1.10 -10.11
CA PRO A 70 -11.80 -1.43 -8.70
C PRO A 70 -10.33 -1.73 -8.35
N LEU A 71 -9.52 -2.21 -9.29
CA LEU A 71 -8.07 -2.35 -9.08
C LEU A 71 -7.40 -0.99 -8.85
N ILE A 72 -7.71 0.00 -9.69
CA ILE A 72 -7.19 1.36 -9.57
C ILE A 72 -7.65 2.01 -8.26
N TRP A 73 -8.91 1.84 -7.88
CA TRP A 73 -9.41 2.35 -6.60
C TRP A 73 -8.79 1.65 -5.39
N THR A 74 -8.53 0.34 -5.48
CA THR A 74 -7.86 -0.41 -4.40
C THR A 74 -6.41 0.06 -4.25
N TYR A 75 -5.71 0.25 -5.37
CA TYR A 75 -4.37 0.83 -5.40
C TYR A 75 -4.33 2.22 -4.77
N THR A 76 -5.22 3.10 -5.22
CA THR A 76 -5.25 4.51 -4.77
C THR A 76 -5.66 4.62 -3.32
N SER A 77 -6.71 3.90 -2.90
CA SER A 77 -7.19 3.94 -1.52
C SER A 77 -6.16 3.36 -0.55
N ALA A 78 -5.51 2.25 -0.89
CA ALA A 78 -4.44 1.69 -0.06
C ALA A 78 -3.25 2.65 0.04
N GLY A 79 -2.85 3.28 -1.07
CA GLY A 79 -1.75 4.25 -1.10
C GLY A 79 -2.04 5.59 -0.42
N THR A 80 -3.31 5.96 -0.23
CA THR A 80 -3.69 7.25 0.40
C THR A 80 -4.19 7.06 1.83
N VAL A 81 -5.23 6.24 2.02
CA VAL A 81 -5.90 6.03 3.29
C VAL A 81 -5.00 5.29 4.27
N GLY A 82 -4.20 4.32 3.80
CA GLY A 82 -3.28 3.57 4.67
C GLY A 82 -2.26 4.47 5.36
N PRO A 83 -1.41 5.19 4.60
CA PRO A 83 -0.42 6.11 5.16
C PRO A 83 -1.05 7.26 5.95
N ALA A 84 -2.18 7.81 5.50
CA ALA A 84 -2.90 8.84 6.26
C ALA A 84 -3.38 8.31 7.62
N GLY A 85 -3.93 7.10 7.66
CA GLY A 85 -4.32 6.44 8.91
C GLY A 85 -3.13 6.22 9.85
N VAL A 86 -1.98 5.81 9.31
CA VAL A 86 -0.74 5.69 10.09
C VAL A 86 -0.32 7.04 10.67
N ALA A 87 -0.28 8.09 9.86
CA ALA A 87 0.13 9.43 10.28
C ALA A 87 -0.79 10.00 11.37
N ILE A 88 -2.12 9.87 11.20
CA ILE A 88 -3.11 10.28 12.20
C ILE A 88 -2.92 9.51 13.50
N THR A 89 -2.73 8.19 13.43
CA THR A 89 -2.52 7.35 14.62
C THR A 89 -1.25 7.76 15.36
N GLN A 90 -0.16 8.02 14.63
CA GLN A 90 1.08 8.53 15.22
C GLN A 90 0.86 9.88 15.89
N LEU A 91 0.17 10.82 15.24
CA LEU A 91 -0.13 12.14 15.79
C LEU A 91 -0.93 12.02 17.09
N ILE A 92 -2.00 11.21 17.11
CA ILE A 92 -2.81 10.97 18.31
C ILE A 92 -1.95 10.43 19.46
N ILE A 93 -1.10 9.44 19.19
CA ILE A 93 -0.22 8.84 20.19
C ILE A 93 0.79 9.88 20.72
N TYR A 94 1.43 10.64 19.85
CA TYR A 94 2.38 11.69 20.25
C TYR A 94 1.70 12.79 21.05
N SER A 95 0.53 13.27 20.63
CA SER A 95 -0.25 14.28 21.35
C SER A 95 -0.70 13.77 22.73
N PHE A 96 -1.13 12.50 22.82
CA PHE A 96 -1.52 11.89 24.09
C PHE A 96 -0.34 11.82 25.07
N PHE A 97 0.83 11.36 24.62
CA PHE A 97 2.02 11.31 25.47
C PHE A 97 2.56 12.69 25.83
N TYR A 98 2.48 13.65 24.91
CA TYR A 98 2.83 15.04 25.19
C TYR A 98 1.91 15.62 26.28
N LEU A 99 0.60 15.41 26.17
CA LEU A 99 -0.38 15.83 27.18
C LEU A 99 -0.09 15.19 28.54
N LEU A 100 0.17 13.88 28.58
CA LEU A 100 0.54 13.18 29.81
C LEU A 100 1.81 13.75 30.44
N LYS A 101 2.81 14.11 29.62
CA LYS A 101 4.04 14.74 30.10
C LYS A 101 3.81 16.15 30.63
N THR A 102 2.89 16.92 30.04
CA THR A 102 2.53 18.25 30.54
C THR A 102 1.67 18.22 31.81
N LEU A 103 0.90 17.15 32.01
CA LEU A 103 0.06 16.98 33.21
C LEU A 103 0.82 16.33 34.39
N ALA A 104 1.86 15.55 34.10
CA ALA A 104 2.73 14.95 35.10
C ALA A 104 3.98 15.83 35.28
N ASP A 105 3.90 16.82 36.18
CA ASP A 105 5.02 17.72 36.52
C ASP A 105 6.35 16.97 36.69
N SER A 106 7.33 17.33 35.84
CA SER A 106 8.78 17.19 36.03
C SER A 106 9.31 15.96 36.82
N SER A 107 9.02 14.73 36.40
CA SER A 107 9.73 13.54 36.93
C SER A 107 10.81 13.01 35.96
N PRO A 108 12.06 12.77 36.42
CA PRO A 108 13.23 12.54 35.57
C PRO A 108 13.39 11.08 35.10
N SER A 109 12.32 10.40 34.69
CA SER A 109 12.40 9.08 34.02
C SER A 109 12.36 9.19 32.48
N SER A 110 12.96 10.27 31.97
CA SER A 110 12.93 10.73 30.57
C SER A 110 13.27 9.65 29.53
N SER A 111 14.27 8.79 29.80
CA SER A 111 14.71 7.78 28.82
C SER A 111 13.78 6.57 28.73
N ARG A 112 13.25 6.07 29.87
CA ARG A 112 12.37 4.89 29.91
C ARG A 112 11.01 5.19 29.27
N ASN A 113 10.49 6.40 29.49
CA ASN A 113 9.26 6.86 28.86
C ASN A 113 9.45 7.11 27.35
N SER A 114 10.62 7.61 26.94
CA SER A 114 10.94 7.79 25.51
C SER A 114 10.97 6.46 24.76
N ILE A 115 11.65 5.44 25.31
CA ILE A 115 11.71 4.10 24.71
C ILE A 115 10.31 3.48 24.60
N PHE A 116 9.51 3.58 25.67
CA PHE A 116 8.13 3.07 25.66
C PHE A 116 7.26 3.75 24.59
N ASN A 117 7.41 5.06 24.40
CA ASN A 117 6.68 5.82 23.39
C ASN A 117 7.09 5.40 21.96
N ILE A 118 8.39 5.20 21.73
CA ILE A 118 8.91 4.71 20.45
C ILE A 118 8.35 3.32 20.14
N VAL A 119 8.40 2.40 21.10
CA VAL A 119 7.88 1.04 20.93
C VAL A 119 6.37 1.05 20.66
N THR A 120 5.62 1.84 21.42
CA THR A 120 4.15 1.94 21.27
C THR A 120 3.77 2.51 19.92
N SER A 121 4.45 3.58 19.48
CA SER A 121 4.25 4.18 18.15
C SER A 121 4.58 3.19 17.03
N PHE A 122 5.66 2.41 17.19
CA PHE A 122 6.05 1.38 16.24
C PHE A 122 5.00 0.26 16.12
N ILE A 123 4.51 -0.26 17.26
CA ILE A 123 3.47 -1.30 17.28
C ILE A 123 2.16 -0.79 16.67
N ALA A 124 1.72 0.42 17.06
CA ALA A 124 0.51 1.01 16.51
C ALA A 124 0.60 1.23 15.01
N THR A 125 1.75 1.72 14.53
CA THR A 125 2.02 1.88 13.09
C THR A 125 1.96 0.54 12.37
N ALA A 126 2.61 -0.50 12.91
CA ALA A 126 2.60 -1.83 12.33
C ALA A 126 1.17 -2.43 12.27
N LEU A 127 0.36 -2.17 13.29
CA LEU A 127 -1.02 -2.64 13.35
C LEU A 127 -1.90 -1.94 12.30
N VAL A 128 -1.82 -0.61 12.18
CA VAL A 128 -2.56 0.14 11.16
C VAL A 128 -2.13 -0.26 9.76
N GLU A 129 -0.83 -0.47 9.55
CA GLU A 129 -0.31 -0.96 8.27
C GLU A 129 -0.87 -2.36 7.94
N GLU A 130 -0.94 -3.27 8.90
CA GLU A 130 -1.54 -4.59 8.70
C GLU A 130 -3.03 -4.51 8.40
N VAL A 131 -3.78 -3.62 9.09
CA VAL A 131 -5.20 -3.36 8.79
C VAL A 131 -5.36 -2.81 7.37
N ALA A 132 -4.51 -1.86 6.96
CA ALA A 132 -4.49 -1.30 5.61
C ALA A 132 -4.22 -2.38 4.54
N ARG A 133 -3.40 -3.39 4.84
CA ARG A 133 -3.17 -4.55 3.94
C ARG A 133 -4.36 -5.50 3.86
N VAL A 134 -5.13 -5.64 4.95
CA VAL A 134 -6.30 -6.53 5.02
C VAL A 134 -7.55 -5.90 4.37
N LEU A 135 -7.64 -4.57 4.32
CA LEU A 135 -8.74 -3.83 3.69
C LEU A 135 -9.02 -4.25 2.23
N PRO A 136 -8.02 -4.32 1.32
CA PRO A 136 -8.18 -4.87 -0.03
C PRO A 136 -8.75 -6.28 -0.07
N LEU A 137 -8.37 -7.14 0.88
CA LEU A 137 -8.89 -8.51 0.99
C LEU A 137 -10.37 -8.52 1.40
N ILE A 138 -10.75 -7.70 2.38
CA ILE A 138 -12.16 -7.57 2.80
C ILE A 138 -13.00 -7.02 1.66
N TYR A 139 -12.51 -5.99 0.96
CA TYR A 139 -13.16 -5.41 -0.20
C TYR A 139 -13.35 -6.44 -1.33
N ALA A 140 -12.28 -7.16 -1.69
CA ALA A 140 -12.33 -8.23 -2.68
C ALA A 140 -13.35 -9.31 -2.29
N ARG A 141 -13.40 -9.71 -1.02
CA ARG A 141 -14.35 -10.70 -0.51
C ARG A 141 -15.80 -10.24 -0.64
N ARG A 142 -16.09 -8.96 -0.34
CA ARG A 142 -17.45 -8.41 -0.44
C ARG A 142 -17.90 -8.29 -1.89
N ARG A 143 -17.02 -7.84 -2.79
CA ARG A 143 -17.35 -7.59 -4.19
C ARG A 143 -17.45 -8.87 -5.02
N CYS A 144 -16.70 -9.91 -4.68
CA CYS A 144 -16.68 -11.15 -5.45
C CYS A 144 -17.80 -12.17 -5.08
N SER A 145 -18.87 -11.79 -4.38
CA SER A 145 -19.83 -12.79 -3.85
C SER A 145 -20.62 -13.57 -4.93
N ALA A 146 -20.96 -14.82 -4.57
CA ALA A 146 -21.61 -15.91 -5.33
C ALA A 146 -20.80 -16.55 -6.47
N GLU A 147 -20.39 -15.81 -7.50
CA GLU A 147 -19.83 -16.43 -8.72
C GLU A 147 -18.31 -16.70 -8.62
N SER A 148 -17.61 -16.00 -7.72
CA SER A 148 -16.19 -16.24 -7.43
C SER A 148 -15.91 -17.43 -6.54
N ARG A 149 -16.95 -18.08 -6.00
CA ARG A 149 -16.82 -19.27 -5.15
C ARG A 149 -16.39 -20.50 -5.96
N LYS A 150 -16.39 -20.41 -7.29
CA LYS A 150 -15.89 -21.46 -8.18
C LYS A 150 -14.38 -21.64 -7.98
N PRO A 151 -13.89 -22.89 -7.83
CA PRO A 151 -12.46 -23.17 -7.76
C PRO A 151 -11.77 -22.61 -9.01
N GLY A 152 -10.74 -21.77 -8.81
CA GLY A 152 -9.97 -21.16 -9.89
C GLY A 152 -10.13 -19.65 -10.06
N ASN A 153 -11.03 -18.98 -9.33
CA ASN A 153 -11.08 -17.52 -9.36
C ASN A 153 -9.84 -16.93 -8.66
N ARG A 154 -9.09 -16.08 -9.37
CA ARG A 154 -7.88 -15.40 -8.86
C ARG A 154 -8.02 -13.88 -8.77
N ALA A 155 -9.23 -13.34 -8.95
CA ALA A 155 -9.48 -11.90 -8.98
C ALA A 155 -9.06 -11.19 -7.69
N TYR A 156 -9.25 -11.85 -6.53
CA TYR A 156 -8.83 -11.31 -5.23
C TYR A 156 -7.30 -11.14 -5.12
N ILE A 157 -6.49 -11.95 -5.83
CA ILE A 157 -5.02 -11.80 -5.81
C ILE A 157 -4.66 -10.45 -6.41
N TYR A 158 -5.33 -10.06 -7.50
CA TYR A 158 -5.07 -8.79 -8.15
C TYR A 158 -5.45 -7.60 -7.27
N TYR A 159 -6.56 -7.66 -6.54
CA TYR A 159 -6.94 -6.60 -5.60
C TYR A 159 -5.92 -6.45 -4.48
N ILE A 160 -5.42 -7.56 -3.95
CA ILE A 160 -4.39 -7.53 -2.90
C ILE A 160 -3.08 -6.97 -3.45
N LEU A 161 -2.64 -7.43 -4.61
CA LEU A 161 -1.43 -6.91 -5.26
C LEU A 161 -1.55 -5.42 -5.59
N ALA A 162 -2.71 -4.97 -6.07
CA ALA A 162 -2.99 -3.56 -6.30
C ALA A 162 -2.88 -2.74 -5.01
N GLY A 163 -3.49 -3.21 -3.92
CA GLY A 163 -3.38 -2.54 -2.61
C GLY A 163 -1.95 -2.48 -2.08
N LEU A 164 -1.20 -3.57 -2.20
CA LEU A 164 0.21 -3.62 -1.78
C LEU A 164 1.09 -2.67 -2.60
N LEU A 165 0.88 -2.59 -3.91
CA LEU A 165 1.62 -1.65 -4.77
C LEU A 165 1.29 -0.20 -4.45
N GLY A 166 0.04 0.10 -4.08
CA GLY A 166 -0.37 1.43 -3.64
C GLY A 166 0.33 1.84 -2.34
N LEU A 167 0.35 0.95 -1.35
CA LEU A 167 1.07 1.16 -0.09
C LEU A 167 2.58 1.34 -0.30
N ASP A 168 3.18 0.50 -1.15
CA ASP A 168 4.62 0.55 -1.47
C ASP A 168 5.00 1.86 -2.17
N LEU A 169 4.17 2.34 -3.11
CA LEU A 169 4.36 3.64 -3.75
C LEU A 169 4.37 4.75 -2.70
N ALA A 170 3.35 4.81 -1.85
CA ALA A 170 3.22 5.88 -0.86
C ALA A 170 4.38 5.87 0.13
N GLN A 171 4.78 4.70 0.62
CA GLN A 171 5.95 4.54 1.48
C GLN A 171 7.25 4.97 0.81
N SER A 172 7.40 4.73 -0.49
CA SER A 172 8.57 5.14 -1.26
C SER A 172 8.64 6.65 -1.40
N ILE A 173 7.51 7.31 -1.66
CA ILE A 173 7.41 8.77 -1.75
C ILE A 173 7.72 9.42 -0.40
N THR A 174 7.07 8.97 0.68
CA THR A 174 7.31 9.52 2.03
C THR A 174 8.78 9.40 2.45
N TRP A 175 9.42 8.31 2.08
CA TRP A 175 10.83 8.10 2.38
C TRP A 175 11.75 9.00 1.56
N LEU A 176 11.49 9.14 0.25
CA LEU A 176 12.22 10.08 -0.60
C LEU A 176 12.13 11.50 -0.04
N THR A 177 10.93 11.96 0.32
CA THR A 177 10.75 13.30 0.91
C THR A 177 11.51 13.48 2.21
N ARG A 178 11.60 12.42 3.04
CA ARG A 178 12.29 12.49 4.33
C ARG A 178 13.81 12.58 4.18
N ILE A 179 14.40 11.75 3.33
CA ILE A 179 15.85 11.78 3.10
C ILE A 179 16.31 13.12 2.57
N TYR A 180 15.57 13.69 1.63
CA TYR A 180 15.90 15.00 1.10
C TYR A 180 15.61 16.15 2.07
N ALA A 181 14.70 15.97 3.04
CA ALA A 181 14.49 16.93 4.11
C ALA A 181 15.66 16.92 5.12
N ASP A 182 16.24 15.75 5.39
CA ASP A 182 17.36 15.60 6.33
C ASP A 182 18.69 16.08 5.72
N GLY A 183 18.82 16.08 4.38
CA GLY A 183 19.89 16.79 3.65
C GLY A 183 21.31 16.23 3.81
N GLN A 184 21.47 15.05 4.40
CA GLN A 184 22.77 14.50 4.78
C GLN A 184 23.39 13.53 3.77
N GLU A 185 22.61 13.04 2.80
CA GLU A 185 23.00 11.93 1.93
C GLU A 185 23.41 12.41 0.53
N THR A 186 24.44 11.78 -0.05
CA THR A 186 24.83 12.04 -1.43
C THR A 186 23.90 11.35 -2.43
N PHE A 187 23.75 11.90 -3.64
CA PHE A 187 22.89 11.32 -4.67
C PHE A 187 23.08 9.81 -4.93
N PRO A 188 24.32 9.26 -5.05
CA PRO A 188 24.51 7.82 -5.23
C PRO A 188 24.07 6.98 -4.02
N GLU A 189 24.23 7.48 -2.80
CA GLU A 189 23.73 6.81 -1.59
C GLU A 189 22.20 6.75 -1.59
N ILE A 190 21.54 7.85 -1.96
CA ILE A 190 20.08 7.91 -2.10
C ILE A 190 19.60 6.89 -3.14
N LEU A 191 20.31 6.77 -4.27
CA LEU A 191 19.95 5.85 -5.35
C LEU A 191 20.16 4.39 -4.94
N LEU A 192 21.25 4.08 -4.23
CA LEU A 192 21.50 2.77 -3.65
C LEU A 192 20.42 2.40 -2.62
N LEU A 193 20.11 3.31 -1.70
CA LEU A 193 19.09 3.10 -0.69
C LEU A 193 17.69 2.93 -1.31
N LEU A 194 17.36 3.70 -2.35
CA LEU A 194 16.12 3.57 -3.10
C LEU A 194 16.05 2.21 -3.78
N SER A 195 17.11 1.78 -4.44
CA SER A 195 17.18 0.46 -5.08
C SER A 195 17.04 -0.67 -4.05
N THR A 196 17.69 -0.52 -2.89
CA THR A 196 17.60 -1.47 -1.76
C THR A 196 16.18 -1.52 -1.22
N ARG A 197 15.50 -0.39 -1.12
CA ARG A 197 14.12 -0.32 -0.66
C ARG A 197 13.14 -0.94 -1.67
N ILE A 198 13.32 -0.68 -2.96
CA ILE A 198 12.54 -1.30 -4.03
C ILE A 198 12.81 -2.81 -4.12
N ALA A 199 14.04 -3.26 -3.85
CA ALA A 199 14.41 -4.67 -3.91
C ALA A 199 13.99 -5.43 -2.64
N ILE A 200 14.33 -4.93 -1.45
CA ILE A 200 14.17 -5.61 -0.15
C ILE A 200 12.86 -5.20 0.53
N GLY A 201 12.58 -3.90 0.62
CA GLY A 201 11.38 -3.38 1.29
C GLY A 201 10.10 -3.82 0.58
N ALA A 202 10.06 -3.60 -0.73
CA ALA A 202 8.91 -3.97 -1.54
C ALA A 202 8.76 -5.49 -1.68
N SER A 203 9.85 -6.28 -1.69
CA SER A 203 9.74 -7.74 -1.72
C SER A 203 9.22 -8.30 -0.39
N GLY A 204 9.67 -7.77 0.75
CA GLY A 204 9.18 -8.17 2.08
C GLY A 204 7.69 -7.82 2.31
N SER A 205 7.26 -6.63 1.89
CA SER A 205 5.84 -6.24 1.92
C SER A 205 4.99 -7.10 1.00
N ARG A 206 5.47 -7.36 -0.24
CA ARG A 206 4.80 -8.25 -1.20
C ARG A 206 4.73 -9.70 -0.72
N LEU A 207 5.79 -10.25 -0.13
CA LEU A 207 5.83 -11.62 0.41
C LEU A 207 4.86 -11.78 1.58
N ARG A 208 4.85 -10.83 2.52
CA ARG A 208 3.88 -10.86 3.63
C ARG A 208 2.46 -10.74 3.13
N GLY A 209 2.16 -9.74 2.30
CA GLY A 209 0.82 -9.56 1.75
C GLY A 209 0.34 -10.74 0.91
N THR A 210 1.20 -11.34 0.09
CA THR A 210 0.87 -12.56 -0.66
C THR A 210 0.71 -13.78 0.26
N SER A 211 1.49 -13.91 1.33
CA SER A 211 1.32 -14.98 2.31
C SER A 211 0.00 -14.85 3.09
N THR A 212 -0.37 -13.64 3.49
CA THR A 212 -1.65 -13.35 4.16
C THR A 212 -2.82 -13.62 3.21
N ALA A 213 -2.68 -13.25 1.93
CA ALA A 213 -3.61 -13.63 0.87
C ALA A 213 -3.73 -15.16 0.76
N LEU A 214 -2.61 -15.88 0.63
CA LEU A 214 -2.58 -17.33 0.52
C LEU A 214 -3.21 -18.03 1.72
N ARG A 215 -2.95 -17.57 2.94
CA ARG A 215 -3.62 -18.07 4.16
C ARG A 215 -5.12 -17.79 4.14
N ALA A 216 -5.51 -16.59 3.73
CA ALA A 216 -6.92 -16.19 3.63
C ALA A 216 -7.67 -17.00 2.55
N ILE A 217 -7.01 -17.36 1.45
CA ILE A 217 -7.54 -18.23 0.40
C ILE A 217 -7.64 -19.67 0.90
N ARG A 218 -6.59 -20.18 1.56
CA ARG A 218 -6.55 -21.54 2.09
C ARG A 218 -7.70 -21.77 3.05
N LYS A 219 -7.94 -20.82 3.98
CA LYS A 219 -9.08 -20.85 4.90
C LYS A 219 -10.44 -20.77 4.19
N TYR A 220 -10.52 -20.03 3.09
CA TYR A 220 -11.79 -19.76 2.39
C TYR A 220 -12.19 -20.84 1.37
N HIS A 221 -11.24 -21.44 0.65
CA HIS A 221 -11.51 -22.45 -0.38
C HIS A 221 -11.49 -23.90 0.15
N LEU A 222 -10.71 -24.20 1.19
CA LEU A 222 -10.65 -25.56 1.75
C LEU A 222 -11.70 -25.79 2.86
N GLY A 223 -12.42 -24.74 3.26
CA GLY A 223 -13.29 -24.77 4.44
C GLY A 223 -12.49 -24.99 5.73
N GLU A 224 -13.13 -24.84 6.88
CA GLU A 224 -12.58 -25.22 8.18
C GLU A 224 -12.49 -26.75 8.33
N ARG A 225 -11.75 -27.44 7.44
CA ARG A 225 -11.29 -28.82 7.63
C ARG A 225 -9.94 -28.90 8.35
N LEU A 226 -9.57 -27.85 9.06
CA LEU A 226 -8.54 -27.90 10.09
C LEU A 226 -9.27 -27.85 11.43
N SER A 227 -9.89 -28.97 11.79
CA SER A 227 -10.15 -29.28 13.19
C SER A 227 -8.81 -29.28 13.91
N TRP A 228 -8.73 -28.53 15.01
CA TRP A 228 -7.65 -28.64 15.98
C TRP A 228 -7.64 -30.03 16.61
#